data_AF-A0A2E1Q234-F1
#
_entry.id   AF-A0A2E1Q234-F1
#
_cell.length_a   1.000
_cell.length_b   1.000
_cell.length_c   1.000
_cell.angle_alpha   90.00
_cell.angle_beta   90.00
_cell.angle_gamma   90.00
#
_symmetry.space_group_name_H-M   'P 1'
#
loop_
_entity.id
_entity.type
_entity.pdbx_description
1 polymer ?
#
loop_
_entity_poly.entity_id
_entity_poly.type
_entity_poly.pdbx_seq_one_letter_code
_entity_poly.pdbx_strand_id
1 'polypeptide(L)'
;MHSQIQSFNLGMLRSEVTLEDHNPLWSKAFEFLEDKLSEVCGPTFEFYHVGSTSVPGISAKPILDVLGVAQSLEALDQIKSKIESLGFFLEGRVWNFGP
;
A
#
# COMPACT_ATOMS: atom_id res chain seq x y z
N MET A 1 7.80 -8.14 -8.11
CA MET A 1 6.71 -7.38 -7.47
C MET A 1 5.87 -6.62 -8.50
N HIS A 2 6.47 -5.72 -9.29
CA HIS A 2 5.74 -4.88 -10.26
C HIS A 2 4.82 -5.64 -11.23
N SER A 3 5.31 -6.72 -11.87
CA SER A 3 4.51 -7.55 -12.77
C SER A 3 3.30 -8.21 -12.10
N GLN A 4 3.47 -8.62 -10.83
CA GLN A 4 2.38 -9.20 -10.05
C GLN A 4 1.30 -8.15 -9.73
N ILE A 5 1.70 -6.93 -9.38
CA ILE A 5 0.77 -5.82 -9.13
C ILE A 5 -0.06 -5.50 -10.38
N GLN A 6 0.59 -5.44 -11.56
CA GLN A 6 -0.10 -5.22 -12.83
C GLN A 6 -1.12 -6.33 -13.14
N SER A 7 -0.86 -7.58 -12.72
CA SER A 7 -1.81 -8.69 -12.91
C SER A 7 -3.13 -8.51 -12.16
N PHE A 8 -3.19 -7.62 -11.16
CA PHE A 8 -4.40 -7.25 -10.43
C PHE A 8 -5.13 -6.03 -11.03
N ASN A 9 -4.76 -5.60 -12.24
CA ASN A 9 -5.27 -4.39 -12.88
C ASN A 9 -5.03 -3.13 -12.03
N LEU A 10 -3.82 -3.03 -11.46
CA LEU A 10 -3.37 -1.87 -10.70
C LEU A 10 -2.31 -1.09 -11.47
N GLY A 11 -2.34 0.22 -11.30
CA GLY A 11 -1.45 1.17 -11.93
C GLY A 11 -2.13 1.93 -13.07
N MET A 12 -1.64 3.15 -13.31
CA MET A 12 -2.02 4.00 -14.41
C MET A 12 -0.84 4.91 -14.78
N LEU A 13 -0.86 5.51 -15.96
CA LEU A 13 0.17 6.47 -16.34
C LEU A 13 0.09 7.70 -15.44
N ARG A 14 1.25 8.21 -14.98
CA ARG A 14 1.32 9.38 -14.07
C ARG A 14 0.69 10.66 -14.67
N SER A 15 0.61 10.73 -15.99
CA SER A 15 -0.01 11.83 -16.74
C SER A 15 -1.53 11.71 -16.90
N GLU A 16 -2.13 10.61 -16.45
CA GLU A 16 -3.54 10.31 -16.67
C GLU A 16 -4.30 10.20 -15.34
N VAL A 17 -5.60 10.41 -15.41
CA VAL A 17 -6.52 10.17 -14.29
C VAL A 17 -7.73 9.42 -14.84
N THR A 18 -7.77 8.12 -14.60
CA THR A 18 -8.89 7.26 -14.97
C THR A 18 -9.55 6.68 -13.72
N LEU A 19 -10.86 6.46 -13.81
CA LEU A 19 -11.61 5.68 -12.82
C LEU A 19 -12.03 4.39 -13.49
N GLU A 20 -11.92 3.29 -12.75
CA GLU A 20 -12.40 1.98 -13.15
C GLU A 20 -13.50 1.54 -12.19
N ASP A 21 -14.43 0.73 -12.69
CA ASP A 21 -15.37 0.05 -11.83
C ASP A 21 -14.64 -0.86 -10.85
N HIS A 22 -15.24 -1.08 -9.69
CA HIS A 22 -14.62 -1.87 -8.64
C HIS A 22 -14.15 -3.25 -9.17
N ASN A 23 -12.86 -3.51 -9.05
CA ASN A 23 -12.27 -4.80 -9.43
C ASN A 23 -12.11 -5.70 -8.19
N PRO A 24 -12.77 -6.88 -8.14
CA PRO A 24 -12.62 -7.83 -7.04
C PRO A 24 -11.17 -8.26 -6.76
N LEU A 25 -10.30 -8.20 -7.76
CA LEU A 25 -8.88 -8.54 -7.62
C LEU A 25 -8.10 -7.57 -6.73
N TRP A 26 -8.62 -6.37 -6.44
CA TRP A 26 -7.95 -5.42 -5.55
C TRP A 26 -7.81 -5.94 -4.12
N SER A 27 -8.79 -6.71 -3.63
CA SER A 27 -8.67 -7.41 -2.34
C SER A 27 -7.52 -8.42 -2.33
N LYS A 28 -7.34 -9.17 -3.43
CA LYS A 28 -6.23 -10.11 -3.60
C LYS A 28 -4.89 -9.42 -3.78
N ALA A 29 -4.88 -8.24 -4.39
CA ALA A 29 -3.69 -7.41 -4.47
C ALA A 29 -3.24 -6.94 -3.08
N PHE A 30 -4.19 -6.57 -2.22
CA PHE A 30 -3.90 -6.23 -0.84
C PHE A 30 -3.37 -7.41 -0.05
N GLU A 31 -4.03 -8.57 -0.07
CA GLU A 31 -3.53 -9.79 0.61
C GLU A 31 -2.09 -10.11 0.18
N PHE A 32 -1.81 -10.07 -1.13
CA PHE A 32 -0.45 -10.28 -1.64
C PHE A 32 0.56 -9.25 -1.12
N LEU A 33 0.15 -7.98 -1.05
CA LEU A 33 1.04 -6.91 -0.58
C LEU A 33 1.24 -6.97 0.93
N GLU A 34 0.21 -7.28 1.71
CA GLU A 34 0.27 -7.51 3.14
C GLU A 34 1.25 -8.62 3.48
N ASP A 35 1.21 -9.74 2.77
CA ASP A 35 2.18 -10.84 2.94
C ASP A 35 3.63 -10.35 2.70
N LYS A 36 3.84 -9.59 1.62
CA LYS A 36 5.18 -9.06 1.28
C LYS A 36 5.67 -8.03 2.30
N LEU A 37 4.79 -7.15 2.76
CA LEU A 37 5.12 -6.15 3.78
C LEU A 37 5.42 -6.84 5.11
N SER A 38 4.61 -7.81 5.52
CA SER A 38 4.78 -8.57 6.75
C SER A 38 6.09 -9.37 6.77
N GLU A 39 6.48 -9.96 5.64
CA GLU A 39 7.75 -10.71 5.48
C GLU A 39 8.97 -9.83 5.80
N VAL A 40 8.96 -8.57 5.38
CA VAL A 40 10.12 -7.68 5.56
C VAL A 40 10.01 -6.89 6.88
N CYS A 41 8.82 -6.41 7.22
CA CYS A 41 8.59 -5.53 8.37
C CYS A 41 8.55 -6.31 9.68
N GLY A 42 8.12 -7.57 9.65
CA GLY A 42 7.97 -8.43 10.83
C GLY A 42 6.65 -8.18 11.58
N PRO A 43 6.44 -8.89 12.70
CA PRO A 43 5.16 -8.92 13.41
C PRO A 43 4.82 -7.64 14.18
N THR A 44 5.70 -6.62 14.15
CA THR A 44 5.48 -5.33 14.82
C THR A 44 4.59 -4.38 14.00
N PHE A 45 4.18 -4.81 12.81
CA PHE A 45 3.35 -4.05 11.90
C PHE A 45 2.04 -4.77 11.59
N GLU A 46 0.96 -4.01 11.59
CA GLU A 46 -0.34 -4.43 11.06
C GLU A 46 -0.64 -3.60 9.82
N PHE A 47 -1.22 -4.22 8.79
CA PHE A 47 -1.54 -3.56 7.54
C PHE A 47 -3.05 -3.61 7.27
N TYR A 48 -3.59 -2.55 6.69
CA TYR A 48 -5.02 -2.43 6.40
C TYR A 48 -5.24 -1.89 5.00
N HIS A 49 -6.18 -2.49 4.26
CA HIS A 49 -6.62 -1.98 2.97
C HIS A 49 -7.55 -0.79 3.17
N VAL A 50 -7.10 0.39 2.77
CA VAL A 50 -7.86 1.64 2.91
C VAL A 50 -8.08 2.29 1.53
N GLY A 51 -8.76 3.43 1.51
CA GLY A 51 -9.06 4.15 0.28
C GLY A 51 -10.21 3.53 -0.52
N SER A 52 -10.51 4.10 -1.70
CA SER A 52 -11.68 3.69 -2.49
C SER A 52 -11.58 2.27 -3.03
N THR A 53 -10.37 1.76 -3.29
CA THR A 53 -10.18 0.40 -3.80
C THR A 53 -10.48 -0.69 -2.77
N SER A 54 -10.64 -0.34 -1.49
CA SER A 54 -11.06 -1.28 -0.44
C SER A 54 -12.57 -1.41 -0.29
N VAL A 55 -13.36 -0.59 -1.01
CA VAL A 55 -14.82 -0.55 -0.87
C VAL A 55 -15.50 -1.21 -2.08
N PRO A 56 -16.14 -2.38 -1.90
CA PRO A 56 -16.86 -3.05 -2.97
C PRO A 56 -17.93 -2.16 -3.61
N GLY A 57 -17.96 -2.13 -4.95
CA GLY A 57 -18.98 -1.44 -5.73
C GLY A 57 -18.75 0.05 -5.96
N ILE A 58 -17.63 0.62 -5.51
CA ILE A 58 -17.25 2.02 -5.80
C ILE A 58 -16.23 2.06 -6.94
N SER A 59 -16.49 2.90 -7.95
CA SER A 59 -15.50 3.18 -8.99
C SER A 59 -14.34 4.01 -8.41
N ALA A 60 -13.11 3.60 -8.69
CA ALA A 60 -11.91 4.16 -8.07
C ALA A 60 -10.77 4.29 -9.08
N LYS A 61 -9.75 5.06 -8.73
CA LYS A 61 -8.47 4.97 -9.45
C LYS A 61 -7.87 3.59 -9.14
N PRO A 62 -7.22 2.91 -10.10
CA PRO A 62 -6.60 1.61 -9.88
C PRO A 62 -5.28 1.74 -9.09
N ILE A 63 -5.36 2.34 -7.90
CA ILE A 63 -4.26 2.60 -6.97
C ILE A 63 -4.66 2.01 -5.62
N LEU A 64 -3.79 1.18 -5.06
CA LEU A 64 -4.01 0.54 -3.78
C LEU A 64 -3.46 1.42 -2.66
N ASP A 65 -4.31 1.81 -1.70
CA ASP A 65 -3.88 2.51 -0.49
C ASP A 65 -3.77 1.53 0.67
N VAL A 66 -2.61 1.53 1.35
CA VAL A 66 -2.34 0.65 2.49
C VAL A 66 -1.94 1.47 3.70
N LEU A 67 -2.62 1.25 4.82
CA LEU A 67 -2.27 1.82 6.11
C LEU A 67 -1.45 0.80 6.91
N GLY A 68 -0.21 1.14 7.22
CA GLY A 68 0.63 0.37 8.16
C GLY A 68 0.60 0.98 9.55
N VAL A 69 0.34 0.18 10.58
CA VAL A 69 0.33 0.58 11.99
C VAL A 69 1.52 -0.08 12.69
N ALA A 70 2.35 0.72 13.35
CA ALA A 70 3.50 0.27 14.12
C ALA A 70 3.24 0.40 15.63
N GLN A 71 3.82 -0.48 16.43
CA GLN A 71 3.72 -0.40 17.90
C GLN A 71 4.56 0.73 18.51
N SER A 72 5.58 1.22 17.80
CA SER A 72 6.43 2.33 18.27
C SER A 72 7.06 3.11 17.10
N LEU A 73 7.57 4.31 17.38
CA LEU A 73 8.20 5.16 16.39
C LEU A 73 9.56 4.59 15.94
N GLU A 74 10.29 3.92 16.84
CA GLU A 74 11.57 3.28 16.55
C GLU A 74 11.44 2.17 15.50
N ALA A 75 10.29 1.49 15.46
CA ALA A 75 9.99 0.50 14.44
C ALA A 75 9.88 1.13 13.04
N LEU A 76 9.41 2.39 12.95
CA LEU A 76 9.29 3.12 11.68
C LEU A 76 10.66 3.48 11.10
N ASP A 77 11.66 3.81 11.91
CA ASP A 77 13.00 4.10 11.39
C ASP A 77 13.63 2.87 10.70
N GLN A 78 13.33 1.67 11.20
CA GLN A 78 13.80 0.42 10.63
C GLN A 78 13.03 0.00 9.38
N ILE A 79 11.82 0.52 9.16
CA ILE A 79 10.96 0.09 8.04
C ILE A 79 11.36 0.71 6.70
N LYS A 80 12.02 1.88 6.73
CA LYS A 80 12.33 2.62 5.52
C LYS A 80 13.15 1.80 4.53
N SER A 81 14.31 1.32 4.97
CA SER A 81 15.22 0.52 4.12
C SER A 81 14.59 -0.80 3.67
N LYS A 82 13.77 -1.38 4.56
CA LYS A 82 13.00 -2.61 4.32
C LYS A 82 11.99 -2.43 3.18
N ILE A 83 11.14 -1.41 3.25
CA ILE A 83 10.11 -1.14 2.23
C ILE A 83 10.74 -0.67 0.91
N GLU A 84 11.81 0.13 0.95
CA GLU A 84 12.56 0.51 -0.26
C GLU A 84 13.12 -0.73 -1.00
N SER A 85 13.53 -1.78 -0.27
CA SER A 85 14.01 -3.04 -0.88
C SER A 85 12.94 -3.79 -1.70
N LEU A 86 11.66 -3.53 -1.42
CA LEU A 86 10.54 -4.07 -2.21
C LEU A 86 10.29 -3.25 -3.49
N GLY A 87 10.92 -2.08 -3.65
CA GLY A 87 10.77 -1.18 -4.78
C GLY A 87 9.78 -0.04 -4.55
N PHE A 88 9.38 0.20 -3.30
CA PHE A 88 8.65 1.40 -2.93
C PHE A 88 9.57 2.63 -2.91
N PHE A 89 9.02 3.78 -3.26
CA PHE A 89 9.68 5.06 -3.11
C PHE A 89 9.11 5.79 -1.90
N LEU A 90 9.97 6.13 -0.94
CA LEU A 90 9.54 6.82 0.27
C LEU A 90 9.46 8.34 0.04
N GLU A 91 8.26 8.86 -0.23
CA GLU A 91 7.97 10.29 -0.15
C GLU A 91 7.64 10.69 1.30
N GLY A 92 8.66 10.74 2.16
CA GLY A 92 8.48 11.03 3.58
C GLY A 92 8.18 12.51 3.86
N ARG A 93 6.99 12.81 4.39
CA ARG A 93 6.74 13.97 5.26
C ARG A 93 6.39 13.45 6.65
N VAL A 94 7.22 13.78 7.64
CA VAL A 94 6.91 13.47 9.05
C VAL A 94 5.90 14.51 9.52
N TRP A 95 4.65 14.08 9.72
CA TRP A 95 3.63 14.89 10.35
C TRP A 95 3.74 14.73 11.86
N ASN A 96 4.51 15.62 12.48
CA ASN A 96 4.57 15.69 13.94
C ASN A 96 3.32 16.42 14.45
N PHE A 97 2.34 15.65 14.93
CA PHE A 97 1.30 16.19 15.81
C PHE A 97 1.89 16.34 17.21
N GLY A 98 2.76 17.34 17.39
CA GLY A 98 3.09 17.84 18.72
C GLY A 98 1.92 18.68 19.27
N PRO A 99 1.84 18.89 20.60
CA PRO A 99 1.03 19.99 21.14
C PRO A 99 1.49 21.36 20.61
#